data_AF-A0A2E1NLA9-F1
#
_entry.id   AF-A0A2E1NLA9-F1
#
_cell.length_a   1.000
_cell.length_b   1.000
_cell.length_c   1.000
_cell.angle_alpha   90.00
_cell.angle_beta   90.00
_cell.angle_gamma   90.00
#
_symmetry.space_group_name_H-M   'P 1'
#
loop_
_entity.id
_entity.type
_entity.pdbx_description
1 polymer ?
#
loop_
_entity_poly.entity_id
_entity_poly.type
_entity_poly.pdbx_seq_one_letter_code
_entity_poly.pdbx_strand_id
1 'polypeptide(L)'
;MSKTELPAEPKVSWRSGVYLPVVYKGHQIVVQNAAWNSRETIYVDDEVVHTAKSWNWVTDNRITVAGDELDVKFGYIYKMSAINLEIRHGDQLVAESSYSFRGLGWSGVVTLALIGALIGFLISHYEII
;
A
#
# COMPACT_ATOMS: atom_id res chain seq x y z
N MET A 1 19.08 -8.49 15.87
CA MET A 1 18.24 -7.73 14.91
C MET A 1 16.81 -7.86 15.40
N SER A 2 16.12 -6.75 15.67
CA SER A 2 14.72 -6.79 16.07
C SER A 2 13.90 -7.38 14.93
N LYS A 3 13.19 -8.48 15.18
CA LYS A 3 12.22 -9.00 14.22
C LYS A 3 11.18 -7.89 14.02
N THR A 4 11.04 -7.38 12.80
CA THR A 4 9.98 -6.43 12.50
C THR A 4 8.70 -7.24 12.54
N GLU A 5 7.87 -7.09 13.57
CA GLU A 5 6.57 -7.74 13.61
C GLU A 5 5.71 -7.19 12.47
N LEU A 6 5.58 -7.98 11.39
CA LEU A 6 4.76 -7.61 10.26
C LEU A 6 3.29 -7.87 10.56
N PRO A 7 2.37 -7.03 10.06
CA PRO A 7 0.96 -7.19 10.35
C PRO A 7 0.39 -8.44 9.67
N ALA A 8 -0.48 -9.16 10.38
CA ALA A 8 -1.21 -10.31 9.84
C ALA A 8 -2.41 -9.91 8.95
N GLU A 9 -2.87 -8.66 9.06
CA GLU A 9 -3.96 -8.09 8.27
C GLU A 9 -3.48 -6.87 7.47
N PRO A 10 -4.15 -6.54 6.35
CA PRO A 10 -3.90 -5.32 5.60
C PRO A 10 -3.85 -4.06 6.47
N LYS A 11 -2.75 -3.32 6.39
CA LYS A 11 -2.54 -2.12 7.22
C LYS A 11 -2.08 -0.96 6.36
N VAL A 12 -2.75 0.18 6.51
CA VAL A 12 -2.36 1.43 5.88
C VAL A 12 -1.84 2.40 6.93
N SER A 13 -0.66 2.95 6.67
CA SER A 13 0.01 3.92 7.51
C SER A 13 0.46 5.07 6.63
N TRP A 14 0.09 6.29 7.03
CA TRP A 14 0.58 7.48 6.35
C TRP A 14 2.10 7.63 6.46
N ARG A 15 2.76 7.06 7.50
CA ARG A 15 4.21 7.15 7.68
C ARG A 15 4.98 6.07 6.93
N SER A 16 4.50 4.84 7.03
CA SER A 16 5.23 3.65 6.58
C SER A 16 4.65 3.02 5.32
N GLY A 17 3.56 3.57 4.80
CA GLY A 17 2.89 3.11 3.59
C GLY A 17 1.88 1.99 3.86
N VAL A 18 1.66 1.18 2.84
CA VAL A 18 0.65 0.12 2.83
C VAL A 18 1.34 -1.23 3.00
N TYR A 19 0.79 -2.09 3.86
CA TYR A 19 1.19 -3.47 4.04
C TYR A 19 0.04 -4.38 3.63
N LEU A 20 0.30 -5.27 2.69
CA LEU A 20 -0.64 -6.31 2.27
C LEU A 20 -0.03 -7.69 2.58
N PRO A 21 -0.49 -8.34 3.67
CA PRO A 21 -0.10 -9.70 3.98
C PRO A 21 -0.98 -10.71 3.22
N VAL A 22 -0.38 -11.82 2.86
CA VAL A 22 -1.03 -12.99 2.25
C VAL A 22 -0.28 -14.25 2.67
N VAL A 23 -0.96 -15.39 2.80
CA VAL A 23 -0.34 -16.66 3.16
C VAL A 23 -0.32 -17.58 1.95
N TYR A 24 0.85 -18.15 1.65
CA TYR A 24 1.03 -19.15 0.60
C TYR A 24 1.76 -20.37 1.17
N LYS A 25 1.15 -21.56 1.09
CA LYS A 25 1.71 -22.83 1.61
C LYS A 25 2.23 -22.74 3.07
N GLY A 26 1.61 -21.91 3.90
CA GLY A 26 2.02 -21.71 5.30
C GLY A 26 3.11 -20.67 5.52
N HIS A 27 3.66 -20.06 4.45
CA HIS A 27 4.58 -18.94 4.52
C HIS A 27 3.83 -17.61 4.43
N GLN A 28 4.19 -16.65 5.29
CA GLN A 28 3.60 -15.32 5.26
C GLN A 28 4.38 -14.45 4.27
N ILE A 29 3.71 -13.97 3.23
CA ILE A 29 4.25 -13.00 2.29
C ILE A 29 3.63 -11.64 2.63
N VAL A 30 4.46 -10.61 2.80
CA VAL A 30 3.97 -9.24 3.05
C VAL A 30 4.59 -8.31 2.04
N VAL A 31 3.77 -7.60 1.28
CA VAL A 31 4.23 -6.52 0.42
C VAL A 31 4.02 -5.20 1.12
N GLN A 32 5.10 -4.47 1.33
CA GLN A 32 5.08 -3.10 1.81
C GLN A 32 5.36 -2.15 0.65
N ASN A 33 4.44 -1.23 0.38
CA ASN A 33 4.68 -0.10 -0.53
C ASN A 33 4.74 1.20 0.29
N ALA A 34 5.95 1.75 0.45
CA ALA A 34 6.21 2.90 1.29
C ALA A 34 5.88 4.22 0.56
N ALA A 35 4.95 4.99 1.14
CA ALA A 35 4.36 6.17 0.51
C ALA A 35 5.34 7.33 0.26
N TRP A 36 6.39 7.48 1.08
CA TRP A 36 7.26 8.67 1.03
C TRP A 36 8.57 8.49 0.25
N ASN A 37 9.07 7.27 0.17
CA ASN A 37 10.35 6.97 -0.50
C ASN A 37 10.18 6.10 -1.74
N SER A 38 8.92 5.79 -2.10
CA SER A 38 8.52 5.01 -3.28
C SER A 38 9.30 3.71 -3.35
N ARG A 39 9.36 3.04 -2.21
CA ARG A 39 10.07 1.79 -2.03
C ARG A 39 9.05 0.70 -1.81
N GLU A 40 9.13 -0.32 -2.65
CA GLU A 40 8.46 -1.57 -2.43
C GLU A 40 9.42 -2.53 -1.74
N THR A 41 8.95 -3.22 -0.72
CA THR A 41 9.70 -4.24 0.01
C THR A 41 8.80 -5.45 0.18
N ILE A 42 9.30 -6.62 -0.23
CA ILE A 42 8.60 -7.89 -0.08
C ILE A 42 9.29 -8.67 1.01
N TYR A 43 8.48 -9.13 1.96
CA TYR A 43 8.92 -9.95 3.08
C TYR A 43 8.34 -11.35 2.95
N VAL A 44 9.11 -12.36 3.32
CA VAL A 44 8.67 -13.75 3.49
C VAL A 44 9.09 -14.19 4.89
N ASP A 45 8.12 -14.57 5.73
CA ASP A 45 8.35 -14.99 7.12
C ASP A 45 9.19 -13.97 7.95
N ASP A 46 8.88 -12.69 7.81
CA ASP A 46 9.59 -11.53 8.38
C ASP A 46 10.98 -11.22 7.80
N GLU A 47 11.45 -11.96 6.79
CA GLU A 47 12.72 -11.71 6.12
C GLU A 47 12.53 -10.92 4.83
N VAL A 48 13.40 -9.93 4.59
CA VAL A 48 13.39 -9.15 3.34
C VAL A 48 13.93 -9.99 2.19
N VAL A 49 13.06 -10.35 1.25
CA VAL A 49 13.46 -11.11 0.04
C VAL A 49 13.65 -10.22 -1.17
N HIS A 50 12.97 -9.07 -1.20
CA HIS A 50 13.07 -8.14 -2.31
C HIS A 50 12.91 -6.69 -1.84
N THR A 51 13.64 -5.76 -2.46
CA THR A 51 13.46 -4.32 -2.26
C THR A 51 13.76 -3.59 -3.57
N ALA A 52 12.79 -2.82 -4.05
CA ALA A 52 12.96 -1.99 -5.23
C ALA A 52 12.43 -0.58 -4.99
N LYS A 53 13.09 0.40 -5.59
CA LYS A 53 12.56 1.77 -5.67
C LYS A 53 11.72 1.86 -6.94
N SER A 54 10.42 2.06 -6.80
CA SER A 54 9.48 2.14 -7.90
C SER A 54 8.44 3.22 -7.62
N TRP A 55 8.28 4.12 -8.60
CA TRP A 55 7.19 5.10 -8.62
C TRP A 55 5.98 4.57 -9.40
N ASN A 56 6.02 3.30 -9.82
CA ASN A 56 4.94 2.71 -10.60
C ASN A 56 3.77 2.38 -9.68
N TRP A 57 2.57 2.70 -10.16
CA TRP A 57 1.31 2.35 -9.52
C TRP A 57 1.01 0.85 -9.58
N VAL A 58 1.66 0.13 -10.48
CA VAL A 58 1.58 -1.32 -10.60
C VAL A 58 3.00 -1.86 -10.74
N THR A 59 3.30 -2.88 -9.96
CA THR A 59 4.59 -3.59 -9.94
C THR A 59 4.34 -5.07 -10.15
N ASP A 60 5.33 -5.71 -10.75
CA ASP A 60 5.35 -7.15 -11.00
C ASP A 60 6.77 -7.61 -10.68
N ASN A 61 6.89 -8.49 -9.69
CA ASN A 61 8.17 -8.95 -9.19
C ASN A 61 8.17 -10.46 -9.03
N ARG A 62 9.32 -11.08 -9.25
CA ARG A 62 9.50 -12.51 -9.02
C ARG A 62 10.22 -12.78 -7.72
N ILE A 63 9.67 -13.70 -6.93
CA ILE A 63 10.28 -14.20 -5.71
C ILE A 63 10.23 -15.73 -5.68
N THR A 64 11.06 -16.34 -4.86
CA THR A 64 11.01 -17.78 -4.60
C THR A 64 10.51 -18.03 -3.18
N VAL A 65 9.44 -18.82 -3.03
CA VAL A 65 8.87 -19.19 -1.72
C VAL A 65 8.57 -20.67 -1.71
N ALA A 66 9.01 -21.38 -0.66
CA ALA A 66 8.84 -22.83 -0.54
C ALA A 66 9.35 -23.65 -1.75
N GLY A 67 10.29 -23.12 -2.53
CA GLY A 67 10.83 -23.74 -3.74
C GLY A 67 10.06 -23.43 -5.03
N ASP A 68 8.93 -22.72 -4.96
CA ASP A 68 8.18 -22.26 -6.13
C ASP A 68 8.61 -20.85 -6.53
N GLU A 69 8.66 -20.58 -7.83
CA GLU A 69 8.82 -19.22 -8.37
C GLU A 69 7.44 -18.57 -8.50
N LEU A 70 7.25 -17.44 -7.83
CA LEU A 70 5.99 -16.73 -7.74
C LEU A 70 6.11 -15.35 -8.37
N ASP A 71 5.14 -15.00 -9.21
CA ASP A 71 4.93 -13.63 -9.68
C ASP A 71 4.06 -12.88 -8.65
N VAL A 72 4.61 -11.80 -8.12
CA VAL A 72 4.01 -10.94 -7.09
C VAL A 72 3.63 -9.63 -7.75
N LYS A 73 2.32 -9.50 -8.00
CA LYS A 73 1.77 -8.32 -8.65
C LYS A 73 1.06 -7.46 -7.62
N PHE A 74 1.56 -6.24 -7.46
CA PHE A 74 0.95 -5.25 -6.58
C PHE A 74 0.42 -4.10 -7.42
N GLY A 75 -0.77 -3.59 -7.10
CA GLY A 75 -1.30 -2.45 -7.85
C GLY A 75 -2.58 -1.83 -7.31
N TYR A 76 -2.88 -0.63 -7.80
CA TYR A 76 -4.12 0.09 -7.48
C TYR A 76 -5.25 -0.32 -8.43
N ILE A 77 -6.45 -0.54 -7.89
CA ILE A 77 -7.67 -0.85 -8.64
C ILE A 77 -8.33 0.46 -9.15
N TYR A 78 -9.09 0.36 -10.25
CA TYR A 78 -9.81 1.45 -10.91
C TYR A 78 -10.50 2.42 -9.92
N LYS A 79 -10.32 3.73 -10.16
CA LYS A 79 -10.69 4.86 -9.27
C LYS A 79 -9.91 4.94 -7.95
N MET A 80 -8.79 4.25 -7.82
CA MET A 80 -7.97 4.22 -6.59
C MET A 80 -8.81 3.83 -5.36
N SER A 81 -9.83 3.00 -5.55
CA SER A 81 -10.75 2.57 -4.51
C SER A 81 -10.21 1.42 -3.68
N ALA A 82 -9.17 0.74 -4.17
CA ALA A 82 -8.47 -0.32 -3.46
C ALA A 82 -7.03 -0.48 -3.97
N ILE A 83 -6.21 -1.14 -3.16
CA ILE A 83 -4.96 -1.77 -3.59
C ILE A 83 -5.17 -3.28 -3.59
N ASN A 84 -4.63 -3.95 -4.60
CA ASN A 84 -4.57 -5.39 -4.68
C ASN A 84 -3.13 -5.90 -4.62
N LEU A 85 -3.00 -7.10 -4.07
CA LEU A 85 -1.83 -7.94 -4.12
C LEU A 85 -2.26 -9.30 -4.67
N GLU A 86 -1.70 -9.68 -5.80
CA GLU A 86 -1.92 -10.98 -6.44
C GLU A 86 -0.60 -11.77 -6.42
N ILE A 87 -0.69 -13.02 -5.97
CA ILE A 87 0.41 -13.98 -6.03
C ILE A 87 0.04 -15.05 -7.03
N ARG A 88 0.88 -15.24 -8.05
CA ARG A 88 0.66 -16.21 -9.11
C ARG A 88 1.82 -17.21 -9.17
N HIS A 89 1.49 -18.45 -9.48
CA HIS A 89 2.46 -19.48 -9.86
C HIS A 89 2.22 -19.83 -11.32
N GLY A 90 3.04 -19.28 -12.22
CA GLY A 90 2.76 -19.26 -13.65
C GLY A 90 1.42 -18.55 -13.95
N ASP A 91 0.53 -19.24 -14.66
CA ASP A 91 -0.78 -18.68 -15.03
C ASP A 91 -1.86 -18.78 -13.94
N GLN A 92 -1.58 -19.43 -12.82
CA GLN A 92 -2.56 -19.65 -11.76
C GLN A 92 -2.43 -18.61 -10.65
N LEU A 93 -3.53 -17.92 -10.34
CA LEU A 93 -3.65 -17.12 -9.11
C LEU A 93 -3.72 -18.06 -7.91
N VAL A 94 -2.74 -17.98 -7.02
CA VAL A 94 -2.61 -18.88 -5.86
C VAL A 94 -2.95 -18.22 -4.54
N ALA A 95 -2.80 -16.89 -4.45
CA ALA A 95 -3.22 -16.12 -3.29
C ALA A 95 -3.49 -14.67 -3.67
N GLU A 96 -4.38 -14.01 -2.92
CA GLU A 96 -4.77 -12.63 -3.16
C GLU A 96 -5.02 -11.93 -1.83
N SER A 97 -4.70 -10.64 -1.76
CA SER A 97 -5.01 -9.77 -0.63
C SER A 97 -5.32 -8.38 -1.14
N SER A 98 -6.44 -7.81 -0.70
CA SER A 98 -6.85 -6.48 -1.11
C SER A 98 -7.17 -5.60 0.09
N TYR A 99 -6.94 -4.30 -0.07
CA TYR A 99 -7.36 -3.28 0.87
C TYR A 99 -8.18 -2.23 0.15
N SER A 100 -9.45 -2.09 0.53
CA SER A 100 -10.32 -1.04 0.01
C SER A 100 -10.21 0.24 0.83
N PHE A 101 -10.09 1.37 0.15
CA PHE A 101 -10.13 2.68 0.77
C PHE A 101 -11.53 3.22 0.68
N ARG A 102 -12.01 3.79 1.79
CA ARG A 102 -13.15 4.67 1.73
C ARG A 102 -12.66 6.04 1.29
N GLY A 103 -12.86 6.37 0.01
CA GLY A 103 -12.55 7.70 -0.51
C GLY A 103 -13.25 8.80 0.29
N LEU A 104 -12.67 10.00 0.30
CA LEU A 104 -13.29 11.16 0.94
C LEU A 104 -14.62 11.45 0.24
N GLY A 105 -15.73 11.27 0.96
CA GLY A 105 -17.06 11.58 0.41
C GLY A 105 -17.20 13.07 0.08
N TRP A 106 -18.20 13.42 -0.73
CA TRP A 106 -18.51 14.81 -1.07
C TRP A 106 -18.64 15.73 0.15
N SER A 107 -19.15 15.20 1.27
CA SER A 107 -19.18 15.93 2.55
C SER A 107 -17.79 16.37 3.01
N GLY A 108 -16.79 15.49 2.94
CA GLY A 108 -15.41 15.82 3.32
C GLY A 108 -14.76 16.82 2.36
N VAL A 109 -15.05 16.73 1.05
CA VAL A 109 -14.58 17.71 0.07
C VAL A 109 -15.13 19.10 0.39
N VAL A 110 -16.43 19.20 0.67
CA VAL A 110 -17.08 20.46 1.07
C VAL A 110 -16.49 21.00 2.38
N THR A 111 -16.25 20.14 3.38
CA THR A 111 -15.62 20.55 4.63
C THR A 111 -14.22 21.14 4.40
N LEU A 112 -13.38 20.50 3.59
CA LEU A 112 -12.06 21.04 3.24
C LEU A 112 -12.14 22.36 2.49
N ALA A 113 -13.09 22.49 1.56
CA ALA A 113 -13.33 23.74 0.84
C ALA A 113 -13.73 24.87 1.79
N LEU A 114 -14.61 24.60 2.76
CA LEU A 114 -15.02 25.58 3.78
C LEU A 114 -13.87 25.96 4.71
N ILE A 115 -13.02 25.01 5.11
CA ILE A 115 -11.82 25.29 5.90
C ILE A 115 -10.86 26.17 5.11
N GLY A 116 -10.59 25.83 3.84
CA GLY A 116 -9.75 26.63 2.96
C GLY A 116 -10.29 28.05 2.74
N ALA A 117 -11.60 28.19 2.53
CA ALA A 117 -12.26 29.48 2.39
C ALA A 117 -12.18 30.32 3.69
N LEU A 118 -12.37 29.70 4.85
CA LEU A 118 -12.24 30.37 6.15
C LEU A 118 -10.80 30.84 6.38
N ILE A 119 -9.80 29.99 6.12
CA ILE A 119 -8.38 30.35 6.23
C ILE A 119 -8.08 31.54 5.30
N GLY A 120 -8.52 31.47 4.04
CA GLY A 120 -8.33 32.56 3.07
C GLY A 120 -9.00 33.86 3.51
N PHE A 121 -10.22 33.79 4.06
CA PHE A 121 -10.92 34.94 4.61
C PHE A 121 -10.17 35.55 5.79
N LEU A 122 -9.69 34.75 6.74
CA LEU A 122 -8.95 35.24 7.91
C LEU A 122 -7.64 35.93 7.51
N ILE A 123 -6.89 35.37 6.56
CA ILE A 123 -5.66 35.99 6.05
C ILE A 123 -5.98 37.34 5.38
N SER A 124 -7.02 37.40 4.56
CA SER A 124 -7.44 38.63 3.86
C SER A 124 -7.99 39.70 4.82
N HIS A 125 -8.77 39.30 5.82
CA HIS A 125 -9.48 40.23 6.71
C HIS A 125 -8.60 40.75 7.85
N TYR A 126 -7.65 39.95 8.33
CA TYR A 126 -6.76 40.33 9.44
C TYR A 126 -5.36 40.76 8.98
N GLU A 127 -5.15 40.91 7.66
CA GLU A 127 -3.84 41.25 7.06
C GLU A 127 -2.69 40.45 7.68
N ILE A 128 -2.86 39.13 7.82
CA ILE A 128 -1.82 38.25 8.36
C ILE A 128 -0.83 37.93 7.24
N ILE A 129 -0.19 38.97 6.68
CA ILE A 129 1.04 38.94 5.86
C ILE A 129 1.75 40.28 6.01
#